data_AF-A0A0F6Q5S6-F1
#
_entry.id   AF-A0A0F6Q5S6-F1
#
_cell.length_a   1.000
_cell.length_b   1.000
_cell.length_c   1.000
_cell.angle_alpha   90.00
_cell.angle_beta   90.00
_cell.angle_gamma   90.00
#
_symmetry.space_group_name_H-M   'P 1'
#
loop_
_entity.id
_entity.type
_entity.pdbx_description
1 polymer ?
#
loop_
_entity_poly.entity_id
_entity_poly.type
_entity_poly.pdbx_seq_one_letter_code
_entity_poly.pdbx_strand_id
1 'polypeptide(L)'
;PREAVEEAAEYLEVDPDFLESLLRDPLRIKPSVELAIHLSKVLDIPFHPYYTLYWNTLKPEEVEELQKALLNAQIEWDEFRKLKFARKVIRYLELLGLPHRLERVIVVDYPWSSALLTPLGNLEWEFKAKPFFTV
;
A
#
# COMPACT_ATOMS: atom_id res chain seq x y z
N PRO A 1 -14.92 3.66 -26.91
CA PRO A 1 -15.78 4.83 -27.21
C PRO A 1 -15.93 5.67 -25.94
N ARG A 2 -16.12 7.00 -26.03
CA ARG A 2 -16.25 7.87 -24.85
C ARG A 2 -17.39 7.42 -23.92
N GLU A 3 -18.50 6.99 -24.49
CA GLU A 3 -19.65 6.42 -23.79
C GLU A 3 -19.27 5.27 -22.84
N ALA A 4 -18.45 4.30 -23.30
CA ALA A 4 -17.98 3.20 -22.46
C ALA A 4 -17.06 3.67 -21.30
N VAL A 5 -16.35 4.78 -21.46
CA VAL A 5 -15.53 5.37 -20.39
C VAL A 5 -16.43 6.05 -19.37
N GLU A 6 -17.48 6.74 -19.81
CA GLU A 6 -18.44 7.41 -18.93
C GLU A 6 -19.24 6.39 -18.10
N GLU A 7 -19.71 5.30 -18.72
CA GLU A 7 -20.37 4.20 -18.00
C GLU A 7 -19.46 3.55 -16.94
N ALA A 8 -18.20 3.27 -17.31
CA ALA A 8 -17.24 2.71 -16.38
C ALA A 8 -16.88 3.70 -15.25
N ALA A 9 -16.77 4.98 -15.57
CA ALA A 9 -16.48 6.03 -14.59
C ALA A 9 -17.61 6.18 -13.58
N GLU A 10 -18.87 6.10 -14.02
CA GLU A 10 -20.04 6.09 -13.15
C GLU A 10 -20.04 4.88 -12.21
N TYR A 11 -19.83 3.66 -12.75
CA TYR A 11 -19.77 2.45 -11.93
C TYR A 11 -18.64 2.46 -10.90
N LEU A 12 -17.49 3.02 -11.28
CA LEU A 12 -16.30 3.09 -10.42
C LEU A 12 -16.30 4.31 -9.49
N GLU A 13 -17.28 5.20 -9.61
CA GLU A 13 -17.34 6.48 -8.89
C GLU A 13 -16.06 7.33 -9.07
N VAL A 14 -15.58 7.42 -10.31
CA VAL A 14 -14.38 8.20 -10.68
C VAL A 14 -14.69 9.28 -11.70
N ASP A 15 -13.81 10.26 -11.79
CA ASP A 15 -13.89 11.28 -12.84
C ASP A 15 -13.65 10.65 -14.23
N PRO A 16 -14.55 10.84 -15.22
CA PRO A 16 -14.41 10.24 -16.55
C PRO A 16 -13.16 10.70 -17.31
N ASP A 17 -12.74 11.95 -17.12
CA ASP A 17 -11.54 12.48 -17.80
C ASP A 17 -10.26 11.92 -17.19
N PHE A 18 -10.23 11.71 -15.87
CA PHE A 18 -9.19 10.97 -15.19
C PHE A 18 -9.13 9.51 -15.68
N LEU A 19 -10.27 8.82 -15.76
CA LEU A 19 -10.32 7.44 -16.23
C LEU A 19 -9.83 7.32 -17.69
N GLU A 20 -10.26 8.24 -18.57
CA GLU A 20 -9.77 8.28 -19.94
C GLU A 20 -8.26 8.51 -20.00
N SER A 21 -7.74 9.44 -19.19
CA SER A 21 -6.30 9.74 -19.10
C SER A 21 -5.50 8.54 -18.58
N LEU A 22 -6.01 7.84 -17.58
CA LEU A 22 -5.42 6.62 -17.02
C LEU A 22 -5.36 5.50 -18.05
N LEU A 23 -6.45 5.28 -18.79
CA LEU A 23 -6.51 4.26 -19.85
C LEU A 23 -5.60 4.59 -21.02
N ARG A 24 -5.40 5.88 -21.32
CA ARG A 24 -4.55 6.36 -22.41
C ARG A 24 -3.05 6.28 -22.08
N ASP A 25 -2.65 6.60 -20.86
CA ASP A 25 -1.24 6.58 -20.43
C ASP A 25 -1.06 6.07 -18.99
N PRO A 26 -1.20 4.75 -18.76
CA PRO A 26 -1.20 4.15 -17.42
C PRO A 26 0.17 4.14 -16.74
N LEU A 27 1.25 4.40 -17.47
CA LEU A 27 2.60 4.46 -16.89
C LEU A 27 2.87 5.83 -16.25
N ARG A 28 2.29 6.89 -16.82
CA ARG A 28 2.43 8.26 -16.31
C ARG A 28 1.32 8.62 -15.34
N ILE A 29 0.07 8.35 -15.70
CA ILE A 29 -1.10 8.67 -14.90
C ILE A 29 -1.34 7.53 -13.92
N LYS A 30 -1.37 7.85 -12.63
CA LYS A 30 -1.52 6.87 -11.56
C LYS A 30 -2.69 7.28 -10.67
N PRO A 31 -3.57 6.35 -10.27
CA PRO A 31 -4.58 6.64 -9.27
C PRO A 31 -3.92 7.01 -7.94
N SER A 32 -4.62 7.77 -7.10
CA SER A 32 -4.23 7.92 -5.71
C SER A 32 -4.24 6.57 -5.00
N VAL A 33 -3.63 6.47 -3.81
CA VAL A 33 -3.59 5.19 -3.09
C VAL A 33 -5.00 4.76 -2.66
N GLU A 34 -5.86 5.71 -2.29
CA GLU A 34 -7.27 5.46 -1.96
C GLU A 34 -8.01 4.90 -3.17
N LEU A 35 -7.83 5.52 -4.32
CA LEU A 35 -8.47 5.08 -5.54
C LEU A 35 -7.93 3.71 -5.99
N ALA A 36 -6.63 3.45 -5.84
CA ALA A 36 -6.06 2.13 -6.10
C ALA A 36 -6.65 1.05 -5.18
N ILE A 37 -6.90 1.36 -3.90
CA ILE A 37 -7.57 0.46 -2.96
C ILE A 37 -9.03 0.24 -3.38
N HIS A 38 -9.74 1.31 -3.73
CA HIS A 38 -11.13 1.26 -4.19
C HIS A 38 -11.28 0.38 -5.43
N LEU A 39 -10.48 0.63 -6.47
CA LEU A 39 -10.48 -0.17 -7.70
C LEU A 39 -10.17 -1.64 -7.43
N SER A 40 -9.17 -1.92 -6.59
CA SER A 40 -8.82 -3.30 -6.21
C SER A 40 -9.98 -4.02 -5.54
N LYS A 41 -10.74 -3.34 -4.66
CA LYS A 41 -11.91 -3.90 -3.97
C LYS A 41 -13.13 -4.06 -4.86
N VAL A 42 -13.47 -3.04 -5.66
CA VAL A 42 -14.66 -3.03 -6.51
C VAL A 42 -14.54 -4.02 -7.67
N LEU A 43 -13.36 -4.08 -8.29
CA LEU A 43 -13.12 -4.92 -9.47
C LEU A 43 -12.56 -6.31 -9.13
N ASP A 44 -12.27 -6.59 -7.86
CA ASP A 44 -11.59 -7.81 -7.40
C ASP A 44 -10.28 -8.09 -8.17
N ILE A 45 -9.48 -7.04 -8.35
CA ILE A 45 -8.17 -7.11 -9.00
C ILE A 45 -7.04 -6.87 -8.00
N PRO A 46 -5.81 -7.34 -8.28
CA PRO A 46 -4.67 -7.05 -7.44
C PRO A 46 -4.44 -5.55 -7.23
N PHE A 47 -3.79 -5.22 -6.11
CA PHE A 47 -3.45 -3.85 -5.79
C PHE A 47 -2.52 -3.23 -6.85
N HIS A 48 -2.69 -1.93 -7.13
CA HIS A 48 -1.99 -1.25 -8.21
C HIS A 48 -0.46 -1.34 -8.02
N PRO A 49 0.32 -1.72 -9.07
CA PRO A 49 1.73 -2.08 -8.94
C PRO A 49 2.62 -0.96 -8.39
N TYR A 50 2.28 0.31 -8.64
CA TYR A 50 3.02 1.45 -8.07
C TYR A 50 3.01 1.50 -6.53
N TYR A 51 1.97 0.96 -5.90
CA TYR A 51 1.84 0.89 -4.45
C TYR A 51 2.17 -0.51 -3.90
N THR A 52 2.56 -1.45 -4.76
CA THR A 52 2.98 -2.79 -4.36
C THR A 52 4.46 -2.79 -3.99
N LEU A 53 4.74 -3.00 -2.70
CA LEU A 53 6.11 -3.11 -2.18
C LEU A 53 6.74 -4.46 -2.57
N TYR A 54 8.05 -4.58 -2.40
CA TYR A 54 8.79 -5.81 -2.68
C TYR A 54 8.62 -6.86 -1.57
N TRP A 55 7.39 -7.24 -1.26
CA TRP A 55 7.04 -8.16 -0.16
C TRP A 55 7.80 -9.50 -0.21
N ASN A 56 8.13 -9.99 -1.40
CA ASN A 56 8.89 -11.23 -1.59
C ASN A 56 10.39 -11.12 -1.22
N THR A 57 10.88 -9.94 -0.84
CA THR A 57 12.24 -9.76 -0.32
C THR A 57 12.35 -10.08 1.16
N LEU A 58 11.23 -10.12 1.88
CA LEU A 58 11.16 -10.51 3.27
C LEU A 58 10.69 -11.95 3.39
N LYS A 59 11.26 -12.67 4.35
CA LYS A 59 10.73 -13.96 4.80
C LYS A 59 9.43 -13.73 5.58
N PRO A 60 8.53 -14.73 5.63
CA PRO A 60 7.31 -14.64 6.44
C PRO A 60 7.58 -14.21 7.90
N GLU A 61 8.64 -14.73 8.53
CA GLU A 61 8.98 -14.39 9.90
C GLU A 61 9.37 -12.90 10.04
N GLU A 62 10.04 -12.34 9.04
CA GLU A 62 10.41 -10.92 8.98
C GLU A 62 9.18 -10.04 8.77
N VAL A 63 8.19 -10.51 8.01
CA VAL A 63 6.89 -9.82 7.85
C VAL A 63 6.10 -9.84 9.17
N GLU A 64 6.11 -10.94 9.91
CA GLU A 64 5.50 -11.04 11.24
C GLU A 64 6.16 -10.06 12.23
N GLU A 65 7.49 -9.99 12.26
CA GLU A 65 8.22 -9.04 13.09
C GLU A 65 7.93 -7.58 12.71
N LEU A 66 7.84 -7.28 11.41
CA LEU A 66 7.45 -5.98 10.91
C LEU A 66 6.04 -5.60 11.37
N GLN A 67 5.08 -6.52 11.30
CA GLN A 67 3.72 -6.28 11.77
C GLN A 67 3.67 -6.01 13.28
N LYS A 68 4.43 -6.78 14.09
CA LYS A 68 4.56 -6.51 15.53
C LYS A 68 5.20 -5.14 15.82
N ALA A 69 6.16 -4.71 15.00
CA ALA A 69 6.74 -3.39 15.13
C ALA A 69 5.76 -2.28 14.74
N LEU A 70 4.91 -2.50 13.73
CA LEU A 70 3.82 -1.60 13.32
C LEU A 70 2.77 -1.41 14.41
N LEU A 71 2.40 -2.46 15.14
CA LEU A 71 1.46 -2.36 16.27
C LEU A 71 1.98 -1.45 17.40
N ASN A 72 3.30 -1.33 17.53
CA ASN A 72 3.95 -0.47 18.53
C ASN A 72 4.37 0.90 17.95
N ALA A 73 4.08 1.16 16.67
CA ALA A 73 4.44 2.40 16.01
C ALA A 73 3.47 3.52 16.43
N GLN A 74 3.97 4.74 16.50
CA GLN A 74 3.10 5.90 16.69
C GLN A 74 2.46 6.26 15.34
N ILE A 75 1.14 6.15 15.27
CA ILE A 75 0.34 6.52 14.11
C ILE A 75 -0.18 7.93 14.33
N GLU A 76 0.26 8.87 13.50
CA GLU A 76 -0.28 10.23 13.49
C GLU A 76 -1.41 10.29 12.45
N TRP A 77 -2.63 10.45 12.96
CA TRP A 77 -3.86 10.58 12.19
C TRP A 77 -4.14 12.04 11.81
N ASP A 78 -3.14 12.72 11.26
CA ASP A 78 -3.33 14.04 10.63
C ASP A 78 -3.86 13.87 9.19
N GLU A 79 -4.03 14.97 8.42
CA GLU A 79 -4.48 14.95 7.01
C GLU A 79 -3.71 13.94 6.12
N PHE A 80 -2.48 13.62 6.50
CA PHE A 80 -1.65 12.61 5.87
C PHE A 80 -1.29 11.56 6.91
N ARG A 81 -1.82 10.34 6.78
CA ARG A 81 -1.47 9.20 7.66
C ARG A 81 0.06 9.06 7.71
N LYS A 82 0.68 9.41 8.84
CA LYS A 82 2.13 9.27 9.05
C LYS A 82 2.41 8.17 10.05
N LEU A 83 3.39 7.34 9.74
CA LEU A 83 3.85 6.27 10.63
C LEU A 83 5.24 6.60 11.15
N LYS A 84 5.40 6.56 12.48
CA LYS A 84 6.67 6.77 13.16
C LYS A 84 7.17 5.49 13.82
N PHE A 85 8.38 5.07 13.47
CA PHE A 85 8.98 3.81 13.95
C PHE A 85 10.28 4.01 14.71
N ALA A 86 10.57 3.05 15.60
CA ALA A 86 11.91 2.87 16.14
C ALA A 86 12.90 2.44 15.04
N ARG A 87 14.16 2.87 15.17
CA ARG A 87 15.25 2.60 14.20
C ARG A 87 15.47 1.11 13.88
N LYS A 88 15.09 0.22 14.79
CA LYS A 88 15.26 -1.24 14.64
C LYS A 88 14.57 -1.84 13.41
N VAL A 89 13.59 -1.16 12.83
CA VAL A 89 12.77 -1.66 11.70
C VAL A 89 13.35 -1.27 10.33
N ILE A 90 14.39 -0.41 10.30
CA ILE A 90 14.86 0.23 9.06
C ILE A 90 15.19 -0.77 7.96
N ARG A 91 15.80 -1.91 8.33
CA ARG A 91 16.22 -2.92 7.37
C ARG A 91 15.05 -3.53 6.60
N TYR A 92 13.92 -3.79 7.27
CA TYR A 92 12.73 -4.36 6.62
C TYR A 92 12.12 -3.36 5.64
N LEU A 93 12.09 -2.07 6.00
CA LEU A 93 11.56 -1.01 5.14
C LEU A 93 12.44 -0.78 3.90
N GLU A 94 13.76 -0.87 4.05
CA GLU A 94 14.71 -0.81 2.93
C GLU A 94 14.53 -1.97 1.94
N LEU A 95 14.39 -3.21 2.45
CA LEU A 95 14.19 -4.40 1.62
C LEU A 95 12.86 -4.33 0.86
N LEU A 96 11.80 -3.84 1.50
CA LEU A 96 10.50 -3.59 0.87
C LEU A 96 10.55 -2.51 -0.23
N GLY A 97 11.63 -1.72 -0.31
CA GLY A 97 11.72 -0.56 -1.19
C GLY A 97 10.80 0.57 -0.76
N LEU A 98 10.41 0.62 0.52
CA LEU A 98 9.45 1.60 1.03
C LEU A 98 10.13 2.98 1.20
N PRO A 99 9.65 4.04 0.52
CA PRO A 99 10.16 5.38 0.74
C PRO A 99 9.89 5.86 2.17
N HIS A 100 10.96 6.24 2.87
CA HIS A 100 10.90 6.68 4.26
C HIS A 100 11.99 7.73 4.54
N ARG A 101 11.81 8.50 5.62
CA ARG A 101 12.78 9.50 6.09
C ARG A 101 13.32 9.09 7.45
N LEU A 102 14.61 9.32 7.66
CA LEU A 102 15.27 9.11 8.94
C LEU A 102 15.50 10.46 9.64
N GLU A 103 14.75 10.71 10.70
CA GLU A 103 14.97 11.85 11.60
C GLU A 103 15.50 11.32 12.95
N ARG A 104 14.88 11.71 14.07
CA ARG A 104 15.06 11.04 15.37
C ARG A 104 14.44 9.64 15.39
N VAL A 105 13.39 9.47 14.60
CA VAL A 105 12.64 8.23 14.35
C VAL A 105 12.52 8.03 12.83
N ILE A 106 12.15 6.83 12.41
CA ILE A 106 11.82 6.60 11.00
C ILE A 106 10.41 7.15 10.76
N VAL A 107 10.22 7.93 9.70
CA VAL A 107 8.93 8.49 9.31
C VAL A 107 8.56 7.95 7.93
N VAL A 108 7.38 7.32 7.83
CA VAL A 108 6.76 6.94 6.55
C VAL A 108 5.57 7.86 6.32
N ASP A 109 5.66 8.66 5.26
CA ASP A 109 4.64 9.62 4.87
C ASP A 109 3.60 9.00 3.93
N TYR A 110 2.50 9.72 3.74
CA TYR A 110 1.56 9.47 2.66
C TYR A 110 2.25 9.56 1.28
N PRO A 111 1.90 8.72 0.29
CA PRO A 111 0.91 7.63 0.32
C PRO A 111 1.46 6.28 0.81
N TRP A 112 2.75 6.21 1.11
CA TRP A 112 3.47 4.97 1.39
C TRP A 112 3.06 4.32 2.72
N SER A 113 2.61 5.13 3.68
CA SER A 113 1.98 4.63 4.92
C SER A 113 0.74 3.77 4.62
N SER A 114 -0.13 4.21 3.73
CA SER A 114 -1.31 3.44 3.28
C SER A 114 -0.89 2.22 2.47
N ALA A 115 0.11 2.36 1.59
CA ALA A 115 0.64 1.25 0.80
C ALA A 115 1.24 0.14 1.67
N LEU A 116 1.85 0.48 2.80
CA LEU A 116 2.39 -0.48 3.78
C LEU A 116 1.27 -1.18 4.57
N LEU A 117 0.28 -0.42 5.05
CA LEU A 117 -0.78 -0.94 5.93
C LEU A 117 -1.84 -1.75 5.18
N THR A 118 -2.14 -1.41 3.93
CA THR A 118 -3.24 -2.02 3.17
C THR A 118 -3.05 -3.54 3.01
N PRO A 119 -1.88 -4.05 2.54
CA PRO A 119 -1.67 -5.49 2.42
C PRO A 119 -1.65 -6.23 3.78
N LEU A 120 -1.34 -5.51 4.86
CA LEU A 120 -1.39 -6.03 6.24
C LEU A 120 -2.79 -5.88 6.88
N GLY A 121 -3.82 -5.61 6.06
CA GLY A 121 -5.21 -5.39 6.47
C GLY A 121 -5.37 -4.36 7.58
N ASN A 122 -4.64 -3.25 7.51
CA ASN A 122 -4.67 -2.18 8.50
C ASN A 122 -4.43 -2.64 9.94
N LEU A 123 -3.71 -3.76 10.13
CA LEU A 123 -3.45 -4.37 11.44
C LEU A 123 -4.72 -4.90 12.15
N GLU A 124 -5.80 -5.12 11.42
CA GLU A 124 -7.04 -5.72 11.95
C GLU A 124 -6.92 -7.24 12.17
N TRP A 125 -5.87 -7.86 11.64
CA TRP A 125 -5.56 -9.28 11.81
C TRP A 125 -4.07 -9.49 12.08
N GLU A 126 -3.74 -10.61 12.73
CA GLU A 126 -2.36 -10.99 13.05
C GLU A 126 -1.82 -11.94 11.96
N PHE A 127 -0.73 -11.53 11.32
CA PHE A 127 0.04 -12.38 10.41
C PHE A 127 0.93 -13.32 11.23
N LYS A 128 0.79 -14.62 11.01
CA LYS A 128 1.64 -15.64 11.60
C LYS A 128 2.36 -16.37 10.49
N ALA A 129 3.69 -16.34 10.54
CA ALA A 129 4.51 -17.13 9.66
C ALA A 129 4.16 -18.61 9.85
N LYS A 130 3.71 -19.27 8.77
CA LYS A 130 3.52 -20.72 8.78
C LYS A 130 4.79 -21.38 8.25
N PRO A 131 5.27 -22.47 8.88
CA PRO A 131 6.37 -23.24 8.33
C PRO A 131 6.00 -23.72 6.93
N PHE A 132 6.89 -23.53 5.96
CA PHE A 132 6.74 -24.16 4.65
C PHE A 132 6.98 -25.66 4.80
N PHE A 133 5.91 -26.44 4.94
CA PHE A 133 5.96 -27.89 4.79
C PHE A 133 5.85 -28.21 3.30
N THR A 134 6.95 -28.12 2.55
CA THR A 134 7.02 -28.76 1.24
C THR A 134 7.21 -30.26 1.46
N VAL A 135 6.16 -31.04 1.18
CA VAL A 135 6.19 -32.52 1.07
C VAL A 135 6.79 -32.93 -0.27
#